data_AF-B8KJV9-F1
#
_entry.id   AF-B8KJV9-F1
#
_cell.length_a   1.000
_cell.length_b   1.000
_cell.length_c   1.000
_cell.angle_alpha   90.00
_cell.angle_beta   90.00
_cell.angle_gamma   90.00
#
_symmetry.space_group_name_H-M   'P 1'
#
loop_
_entity.id
_entity.type
_entity.pdbx_description
1 polymer ?
#
loop_
_entity_poly.entity_id
_entity_poly.type
_entity_poly.pdbx_seq_one_letter_code
_entity_poly.pdbx_strand_id
1 'polypeptide(L)'
;MDLQAFADQYQSDVSEAPMLVALRGEHRHIASVLALLSDHLNAIERSELVDTHVVYEIMDYMVTWPDRFHHPREDLIFSYAADLDHRLAEDRRRLEQDHDHMLRNGRELLQAVVDWRQGELSGSEVVRLGRAYVQASYGHMSFEEQEVFPAIDAVLTHADWRELSADDQLKPVGDPVFGRRVQREFRNMARKLRRSLRRGVERQAVAEWVSIESLFEAYEVLSMANQSGRTITRDQFVTGLREASYIVLDEPLKAPFLCAANNTRLTFEWLGELQGVYRDAVSDLLRVNRERKDRLRLLRRAGRPG
;
A
#
# COMPACT_ATOMS: atom_id res chain seq x y z
N MET A 1 8.63 -40.10 -7.23
CA MET A 1 7.92 -38.87 -6.83
C MET A 1 8.75 -37.73 -7.42
N ASP A 2 8.23 -37.11 -8.47
CA ASP A 2 8.94 -36.04 -9.18
C ASP A 2 8.94 -34.80 -8.29
N LEU A 3 10.09 -34.52 -7.68
CA LEU A 3 10.29 -33.38 -6.79
C LEU A 3 10.11 -32.05 -7.53
N GLN A 4 10.26 -32.04 -8.85
CA GLN A 4 10.05 -30.88 -9.70
C GLN A 4 8.54 -30.64 -9.89
N ALA A 5 7.78 -31.67 -10.26
CA ALA A 5 6.33 -31.58 -10.33
C ALA A 5 5.67 -31.28 -8.97
N PHE A 6 6.23 -31.80 -7.87
CA PHE A 6 5.77 -31.45 -6.51
C PHE A 6 6.14 -30.01 -6.13
N ALA A 7 7.34 -29.52 -6.48
CA ALA A 7 7.74 -28.14 -6.23
C ALA A 7 6.92 -27.15 -7.05
N ASP A 8 6.64 -27.45 -8.32
CA ASP A 8 5.81 -26.62 -9.21
C ASP A 8 4.34 -26.62 -8.75
N GLN A 9 3.82 -27.78 -8.30
CA GLN A 9 2.46 -27.90 -7.77
C GLN A 9 2.30 -27.30 -6.36
N TYR A 10 3.38 -27.21 -5.57
CA TYR A 10 3.38 -26.52 -4.26
C TYR A 10 3.67 -25.01 -4.40
N GLN A 11 4.33 -24.58 -5.49
CA GLN A 11 4.48 -23.16 -5.85
C GLN A 11 3.18 -22.55 -6.39
N SER A 12 2.31 -23.37 -6.99
CA SER A 12 0.96 -22.94 -7.37
C SER A 12 -0.01 -22.77 -6.19
N ASP A 13 0.37 -23.21 -4.98
CA ASP A 13 -0.47 -23.12 -3.80
C ASP A 13 0.00 -21.98 -2.87
N VAL A 14 -0.74 -20.87 -2.93
CA VAL A 14 -0.95 -19.85 -1.88
C VAL A 14 0.12 -18.75 -1.69
N SER A 15 0.23 -17.83 -2.64
CA SER A 15 0.48 -16.40 -2.35
C SER A 15 0.19 -15.58 -3.61
N GLU A 16 -0.84 -14.73 -3.57
CA GLU A 16 -1.06 -13.66 -4.58
C GLU A 16 0.27 -12.97 -4.94
N ALA A 17 0.46 -12.62 -6.21
CA ALA A 17 1.70 -12.04 -6.71
C ALA A 17 2.08 -10.77 -5.91
N PRO A 18 3.35 -10.59 -5.50
CA PRO A 18 3.75 -9.48 -4.62
C PRO A 18 3.36 -8.08 -5.11
N MET A 19 3.34 -7.87 -6.43
CA MET A 19 2.94 -6.58 -7.02
C MET A 19 1.43 -6.34 -6.94
N LEU A 20 0.59 -7.37 -7.10
CA LEU A 20 -0.86 -7.27 -6.88
C LEU A 20 -1.19 -7.03 -5.39
N VAL A 21 -0.46 -7.70 -4.48
CA VAL A 21 -0.56 -7.43 -3.04
C VAL A 21 -0.22 -5.97 -2.73
N ALA A 22 0.77 -5.39 -3.42
CA ALA A 22 1.14 -3.99 -3.29
C ALA A 22 0.03 -3.06 -3.80
N LEU A 23 -0.53 -3.31 -5.00
CA LEU A 23 -1.66 -2.52 -5.54
C LEU A 23 -2.88 -2.54 -4.62
N ARG A 24 -3.28 -3.72 -4.09
CA ARG A 24 -4.35 -3.79 -3.07
C ARG A 24 -4.01 -3.03 -1.80
N GLY A 25 -2.73 -2.97 -1.44
CA GLY A 25 -2.21 -2.12 -0.37
C GLY A 25 -2.47 -0.64 -0.61
N GLU A 26 -2.21 -0.21 -1.84
CA GLU A 26 -2.45 1.14 -2.33
C GLU A 26 -3.93 1.48 -2.44
N HIS A 27 -4.79 0.56 -2.88
CA HIS A 27 -6.24 0.77 -2.88
C HIS A 27 -6.78 0.98 -1.48
N ARG A 28 -6.33 0.19 -0.50
CA ARG A 28 -6.71 0.40 0.91
C ARG A 28 -6.24 1.77 1.42
N HIS A 29 -5.10 2.25 0.95
CA HIS A 29 -4.61 3.60 1.25
C HIS A 29 -5.51 4.68 0.64
N ILE A 30 -5.76 4.61 -0.66
CA ILE A 30 -6.66 5.51 -1.41
C ILE A 30 -8.04 5.53 -0.74
N ALA A 31 -8.62 4.36 -0.45
CA ALA A 31 -9.92 4.22 0.20
C ALA A 31 -9.98 4.93 1.56
N SER A 32 -8.89 4.95 2.33
CA SER A 32 -8.87 5.70 3.59
C SER A 32 -8.90 7.20 3.37
N VAL A 33 -8.16 7.73 2.39
CA VAL A 33 -8.18 9.16 2.05
C VAL A 33 -9.55 9.57 1.52
N LEU A 34 -10.21 8.71 0.74
CA LEU A 34 -11.57 8.91 0.26
C LEU A 34 -12.63 8.87 1.38
N ALA A 35 -12.44 8.03 2.40
CA ALA A 35 -13.31 8.04 3.58
C ALA A 35 -13.22 9.37 4.33
N LEU A 36 -12.00 9.91 4.47
CA LEU A 36 -11.75 11.20 5.11
C LEU A 36 -12.36 12.36 4.33
N LEU A 37 -12.26 12.31 2.99
CA LEU A 37 -12.97 13.24 2.11
C LEU A 37 -14.47 13.14 2.38
N SER A 38 -15.03 11.94 2.36
CA SER A 38 -16.47 11.69 2.55
C SER A 38 -16.99 12.24 3.88
N ASP A 39 -16.23 12.10 4.97
CA ASP A 39 -16.59 12.69 6.27
C ASP A 39 -16.70 14.22 6.20
N HIS A 40 -15.78 14.86 5.49
CA HIS A 40 -15.79 16.31 5.29
C HIS A 40 -16.96 16.74 4.40
N LEU A 41 -17.25 16.00 3.32
CA LEU A 41 -18.41 16.27 2.47
C LEU A 41 -19.72 16.16 3.26
N ASN A 42 -19.84 15.15 4.13
CA ASN A 42 -21.00 14.98 4.99
C ASN A 42 -21.13 16.14 6.00
N ALA A 43 -20.03 16.64 6.56
CA ALA A 43 -20.04 17.80 7.45
C ALA A 43 -20.45 19.09 6.71
N ILE A 44 -19.97 19.32 5.49
CA ILE A 44 -20.37 20.46 4.65
C ILE A 44 -21.89 20.40 4.38
N GLU A 45 -22.41 19.23 4.02
CA GLU A 45 -23.84 19.03 3.73
C GLU A 45 -24.73 19.30 4.97
N ARG A 46 -24.24 18.97 6.17
CA ARG A 46 -24.88 19.30 7.45
C ARG A 46 -24.69 20.76 7.89
N SER A 47 -24.06 21.60 7.05
CA SER A 47 -23.73 22.99 7.37
C SER A 47 -22.85 23.14 8.62
N GLU A 48 -22.04 22.13 8.92
CA GLU A 48 -21.05 22.17 9.99
C GLU A 48 -19.83 22.99 9.57
N LEU A 49 -19.09 23.51 10.55
CA LEU A 49 -17.83 24.20 10.29
C LEU A 49 -16.78 23.19 9.82
N VAL A 50 -16.37 23.33 8.56
CA VAL A 50 -15.32 22.53 7.94
C VAL A 50 -14.10 23.39 7.67
N ASP A 51 -12.93 22.89 8.06
CA ASP A 51 -11.67 23.50 7.69
C ASP A 51 -11.39 23.22 6.20
N THR A 52 -11.67 24.22 5.38
CA THR A 52 -11.53 24.16 3.92
C THR A 52 -10.09 23.89 3.46
N HIS A 53 -9.08 24.17 4.30
CA HIS A 53 -7.70 23.81 4.01
C HIS A 53 -7.47 22.29 4.09
N VAL A 54 -8.19 21.57 4.97
CA VAL A 54 -8.11 20.11 5.07
C VAL A 54 -8.63 19.45 3.80
N VAL A 55 -9.78 19.90 3.30
CA VAL A 55 -10.35 19.39 2.05
C VAL A 55 -9.41 19.64 0.87
N TYR A 56 -8.75 20.80 0.84
CA TYR A 56 -7.74 21.12 -0.16
C TYR A 56 -6.56 20.15 -0.12
N GLU A 57 -5.97 19.90 1.05
CA GLU A 57 -4.81 19.00 1.18
C GLU A 57 -5.15 17.54 0.86
N ILE A 58 -6.37 17.10 1.18
CA ILE A 58 -6.89 15.79 0.77
C ILE A 58 -6.94 15.70 -0.75
N MET A 59 -7.53 16.70 -1.41
CA MET A 59 -7.67 16.69 -2.87
C MET A 59 -6.34 16.87 -3.60
N ASP A 60 -5.46 17.76 -3.13
CA ASP A 60 -4.10 17.94 -3.64
C ASP A 60 -3.31 16.63 -3.61
N TYR A 61 -3.44 15.87 -2.51
CA TYR A 61 -2.87 14.54 -2.40
C TYR A 61 -3.48 13.56 -3.41
N MET A 62 -4.82 13.53 -3.53
CA MET A 62 -5.53 12.60 -4.39
C MET A 62 -5.32 12.84 -5.90
N VAL A 63 -5.01 14.07 -6.33
CA VAL A 63 -4.69 14.36 -7.74
C VAL A 63 -3.20 14.21 -8.08
N THR A 64 -2.34 13.97 -7.07
CA THR A 64 -0.89 13.92 -7.26
C THR A 64 -0.32 12.55 -6.96
N TRP A 65 -0.80 11.90 -5.90
CA TRP A 65 -0.21 10.67 -5.41
C TRP A 65 -0.55 9.45 -6.30
N PRO A 66 -1.81 9.19 -6.69
CA PRO A 66 -2.14 8.05 -7.54
C PRO A 66 -1.37 8.07 -8.87
N ASP A 67 -1.43 9.18 -9.61
CA ASP A 67 -0.70 9.41 -10.87
C ASP A 67 0.80 9.18 -10.77
N ARG A 68 1.40 9.43 -9.62
CA ARG A 68 2.86 9.38 -9.45
C ARG A 68 3.37 8.02 -8.99
N PHE A 69 2.54 7.26 -8.28
CA PHE A 69 3.01 6.09 -7.55
C PHE A 69 2.16 4.85 -7.80
N HIS A 70 0.84 5.00 -7.89
CA HIS A 70 -0.09 3.90 -8.06
C HIS A 70 -0.25 3.53 -9.54
N HIS A 71 -0.76 4.46 -10.35
CA HIS A 71 -1.01 4.22 -11.78
C HIS A 71 0.24 3.79 -12.56
N PRO A 72 1.46 4.32 -12.30
CA PRO A 72 2.65 3.83 -13.01
C PRO A 72 2.99 2.35 -12.75
N ARG A 73 2.65 1.80 -11.57
CA ARG A 73 2.84 0.36 -11.32
C ARG A 73 1.74 -0.46 -12.00
N GLU A 74 0.51 0.03 -11.90
CA GLU A 74 -0.67 -0.57 -12.52
C GLU A 74 -0.49 -0.65 -14.05
N ASP A 75 -0.14 0.46 -14.69
CA ASP A 75 0.12 0.58 -16.13
C ASP A 75 1.21 -0.39 -16.60
N LEU A 76 2.27 -0.58 -15.79
CA LEU A 76 3.35 -1.54 -16.08
C LEU A 76 2.81 -2.97 -16.16
N ILE A 77 2.06 -3.40 -15.15
CA ILE A 77 1.48 -4.75 -15.09
C ILE A 77 0.48 -4.93 -16.23
N PHE A 78 -0.40 -3.94 -16.45
CA PHE A 78 -1.47 -4.04 -17.43
C PHE A 78 -0.94 -4.01 -18.87
N SER A 79 0.10 -3.23 -19.14
CA SER A 79 0.75 -3.22 -20.46
C SER A 79 1.36 -4.58 -20.78
N TYR A 80 2.09 -5.18 -19.84
CA TYR A 80 2.66 -6.51 -20.00
C TYR A 80 1.57 -7.58 -20.22
N ALA A 81 0.50 -7.53 -19.42
CA ALA A 81 -0.59 -8.50 -19.52
C ALA A 81 -1.40 -8.35 -20.83
N ALA A 82 -1.56 -7.13 -21.33
CA ALA A 82 -2.24 -6.84 -22.59
C ALA A 82 -1.49 -7.35 -23.83
N ASP A 83 -0.16 -7.50 -23.74
CA ASP A 83 0.64 -8.13 -24.80
C ASP A 83 0.40 -9.65 -24.89
N LEU A 84 -0.10 -10.27 -23.80
CA LEU A 84 -0.36 -11.70 -23.70
C LEU A 84 -1.83 -12.08 -23.94
N ASP A 85 -2.78 -11.21 -23.60
CA ASP A 85 -4.21 -11.48 -23.70
C ASP A 85 -5.01 -10.29 -24.26
N HIS A 86 -5.78 -10.55 -25.32
CA HIS A 86 -6.59 -9.52 -26.01
C HIS A 86 -7.70 -8.92 -25.13
N ARG A 87 -8.30 -9.70 -24.23
CA ARG A 87 -9.32 -9.22 -23.29
C ARG A 87 -8.69 -8.22 -22.32
N LEU A 88 -7.49 -8.52 -21.81
CA LEU A 88 -6.73 -7.60 -20.96
C LEU A 88 -6.34 -6.32 -21.71
N ALA A 89 -6.12 -6.38 -23.02
CA ALA A 89 -5.91 -5.19 -23.83
C ALA A 89 -7.16 -4.29 -23.96
N GLU A 90 -8.37 -4.86 -23.95
CA GLU A 90 -9.63 -4.10 -23.86
C GLU A 90 -9.82 -3.48 -22.48
N ASP A 91 -9.61 -4.27 -21.42
CA ASP A 91 -9.71 -3.81 -20.03
C ASP A 91 -8.71 -2.67 -19.75
N ARG A 92 -7.47 -2.79 -20.24
CA ARG A 92 -6.46 -1.72 -20.16
C ARG A 92 -6.93 -0.41 -20.78
N ARG A 93 -7.51 -0.45 -21.98
CA ARG A 93 -8.03 0.78 -22.64
C ARG A 93 -9.16 1.43 -21.85
N ARG A 94 -10.00 0.64 -21.19
CA ARG A 94 -11.04 1.16 -20.30
C ARG A 94 -10.42 1.81 -19.07
N LEU A 95 -9.44 1.17 -18.44
CA LEU A 95 -8.76 1.68 -17.24
C LEU A 95 -8.01 2.99 -17.54
N GLU A 96 -7.32 3.08 -18.67
CA GLU A 96 -6.70 4.33 -19.15
C GLU A 96 -7.72 5.47 -19.27
N GLN A 97 -8.92 5.19 -19.79
CA GLN A 97 -10.00 6.18 -19.88
C GLN A 97 -10.54 6.58 -18.50
N ASP A 98 -10.66 5.62 -17.58
CA ASP A 98 -11.07 5.87 -16.20
C ASP A 98 -10.05 6.76 -15.48
N HIS A 99 -8.74 6.49 -15.61
CA HIS A 99 -7.66 7.33 -15.06
C HIS A 99 -7.75 8.78 -15.57
N ASP A 100 -7.85 8.93 -16.88
CA ASP A 100 -7.99 10.22 -17.54
C ASP A 100 -9.21 11.00 -17.03
N HIS A 101 -10.34 10.31 -16.86
CA HIS A 101 -11.57 10.90 -16.35
C HIS A 101 -11.44 11.28 -14.86
N MET A 102 -10.89 10.39 -14.05
CA MET A 102 -10.66 10.61 -12.62
C MET A 102 -9.70 11.77 -12.36
N LEU A 103 -8.63 11.90 -13.15
CA LEU A 103 -7.69 13.01 -13.06
C LEU A 103 -8.36 14.35 -13.39
N ARG A 104 -9.18 14.39 -14.45
CA ARG A 104 -9.96 15.59 -14.80
C ARG A 104 -10.93 15.98 -13.70
N ASN A 105 -11.75 15.04 -13.24
CA ASN A 105 -12.73 15.29 -12.18
C ASN A 105 -12.05 15.69 -10.85
N GLY A 106 -10.91 15.07 -10.54
CA GLY A 106 -10.13 15.39 -9.35
C GLY A 106 -9.58 16.82 -9.39
N ARG A 107 -9.07 17.27 -10.56
CA ARG A 107 -8.61 18.65 -10.76
C ARG A 107 -9.75 19.67 -10.71
N GLU A 108 -10.90 19.33 -11.30
CA GLU A 108 -12.11 20.15 -11.21
C GLU A 108 -12.56 20.32 -9.76
N LEU A 109 -12.61 19.23 -8.99
CA LEU A 109 -12.93 19.26 -7.56
C LEU A 109 -11.90 20.06 -6.75
N LEU A 110 -10.60 19.89 -7.02
CA LEU A 110 -9.56 20.66 -6.35
C LEU A 110 -9.72 22.17 -6.61
N GLN A 111 -10.05 22.56 -7.84
CA GLN A 111 -10.33 23.96 -8.18
C GLN A 111 -11.59 24.46 -7.47
N ALA A 112 -12.67 23.68 -7.45
CA ALA A 112 -13.89 24.04 -6.71
C ALA A 112 -13.62 24.24 -5.21
N VAL A 113 -12.72 23.43 -4.62
CA VAL A 113 -12.29 23.64 -3.23
C VAL A 113 -11.51 24.95 -3.07
N VAL A 114 -10.69 25.35 -4.03
CA VAL A 114 -9.99 26.67 -4.02
C VAL A 114 -11.00 27.81 -4.09
N ASP A 115 -11.96 27.74 -5.00
CA ASP A 115 -12.97 28.79 -5.19
C ASP A 115 -13.89 28.90 -3.97
N TRP A 116 -14.25 27.75 -3.35
CA TRP A 116 -15.00 27.72 -2.10
C TRP A 116 -14.25 28.39 -0.95
N ARG A 117 -12.92 28.20 -0.86
CA ARG A 117 -12.06 28.86 0.14
C ARG A 117 -12.03 30.38 -0.01
N GLN A 118 -12.21 30.87 -1.24
CA GLN A 118 -12.24 32.29 -1.55
C GLN A 118 -13.66 32.89 -1.40
N GLY A 119 -14.67 32.05 -1.15
CA GLY A 119 -16.07 32.46 -1.06
C GLY A 119 -16.75 32.66 -2.42
N GLU A 120 -16.11 32.20 -3.50
CA GLU A 120 -16.57 32.35 -4.88
C GLU A 120 -17.53 31.22 -5.31
N LEU A 121 -17.51 30.11 -4.57
CA LEU A 121 -18.30 28.90 -4.84
C LEU A 121 -18.91 28.38 -3.54
N SER A 122 -20.09 27.76 -3.60
CA SER A 122 -20.78 27.23 -2.42
C SER A 122 -20.28 25.83 -2.05
N GLY A 123 -20.28 25.52 -0.75
CA GLY A 123 -19.92 24.17 -0.27
C GLY A 123 -20.78 23.04 -0.88
N SER A 124 -22.02 23.33 -1.30
CA SER A 124 -22.88 22.36 -1.98
C SER A 124 -22.29 21.84 -3.30
N GLU A 125 -21.56 22.68 -4.02
CA GLU A 125 -20.94 22.31 -5.29
C GLU A 125 -19.68 21.47 -5.05
N VAL A 126 -18.92 21.77 -4.00
CA VAL A 126 -17.84 20.88 -3.49
C VAL A 126 -18.39 19.51 -3.10
N VAL A 127 -19.55 19.45 -2.43
CA VAL A 127 -20.22 18.19 -2.07
C VAL A 127 -20.60 17.40 -3.32
N ARG A 128 -21.24 18.04 -4.30
CA ARG A 128 -21.66 17.40 -5.55
C ARG A 128 -20.47 16.78 -6.30
N LEU A 129 -19.43 17.57 -6.56
CA LEU A 129 -18.22 17.11 -7.24
C LEU A 129 -17.46 16.06 -6.41
N GLY A 130 -17.38 16.26 -5.09
CA GLY A 130 -16.77 15.34 -4.15
C GLY A 130 -17.39 13.95 -4.16
N ARG A 131 -18.73 13.87 -4.13
CA ARG A 131 -19.44 12.58 -4.16
C ARG A 131 -19.24 11.86 -5.49
N ALA A 132 -19.26 12.59 -6.61
CA ALA A 132 -18.97 12.01 -7.92
C ALA A 132 -17.55 11.44 -8.00
N TYR A 133 -16.56 12.18 -7.50
CA TYR A 133 -15.16 11.73 -7.46
C TYR A 133 -14.96 10.49 -6.58
N VAL A 134 -15.54 10.46 -5.38
CA VAL A 134 -15.49 9.30 -4.48
C VAL A 134 -16.12 8.07 -5.13
N GLN A 135 -17.30 8.22 -5.74
CA GLN A 135 -17.99 7.12 -6.42
C GLN A 135 -17.16 6.57 -7.59
N ALA A 136 -16.61 7.44 -8.43
CA ALA A 136 -15.77 7.03 -9.55
C ALA A 136 -14.52 6.27 -9.06
N SER A 137 -13.87 6.77 -8.01
CA SER A 137 -12.66 6.15 -7.46
C SER A 137 -12.92 4.74 -6.90
N TYR A 138 -14.00 4.55 -6.14
CA TYR A 138 -14.38 3.21 -5.66
C TYR A 138 -14.82 2.29 -6.80
N GLY A 139 -15.55 2.80 -7.79
CA GLY A 139 -15.97 2.03 -8.95
C GLY A 139 -14.78 1.50 -9.76
N HIS A 140 -13.77 2.35 -9.96
CA HIS A 140 -12.52 1.99 -10.63
C HIS A 140 -11.75 0.91 -9.86
N MET A 141 -11.40 1.15 -8.59
CA MET A 141 -10.69 0.15 -7.76
C MET A 141 -11.45 -1.18 -7.66
N SER A 142 -12.79 -1.13 -7.60
CA SER A 142 -13.62 -2.35 -7.56
C SER A 142 -13.54 -3.14 -8.86
N PHE A 143 -13.51 -2.46 -10.02
CA PHE A 143 -13.39 -3.13 -11.31
C PHE A 143 -12.02 -3.80 -11.44
N GLU A 144 -10.95 -3.12 -11.07
CA GLU A 144 -9.61 -3.70 -11.06
C GLU A 144 -9.53 -4.94 -10.16
N GLU A 145 -9.97 -4.82 -8.90
CA GLU A 145 -9.80 -5.88 -7.90
C GLU A 145 -10.64 -7.13 -8.16
N GLN A 146 -11.82 -6.97 -8.78
CA GLN A 146 -12.80 -8.05 -8.98
C GLN A 146 -12.70 -8.68 -10.36
N GLU A 147 -12.30 -7.92 -11.38
CA GLU A 147 -12.30 -8.39 -12.77
C GLU A 147 -10.89 -8.49 -13.35
N VAL A 148 -10.09 -7.43 -13.19
CA VAL A 148 -8.80 -7.29 -13.89
C VAL A 148 -7.69 -8.07 -13.20
N PHE A 149 -7.51 -7.90 -11.88
CA PHE A 149 -6.46 -8.59 -11.14
C PHE A 149 -6.59 -10.12 -11.22
N PRO A 150 -7.79 -10.74 -11.07
CA PRO A 150 -7.94 -12.17 -11.26
C PRO A 150 -7.62 -12.63 -12.68
N ALA A 151 -7.94 -11.83 -13.69
CA ALA A 151 -7.63 -12.15 -15.08
C ALA A 151 -6.11 -12.08 -15.36
N ILE A 152 -5.41 -11.10 -14.79
CA ILE A 152 -3.95 -11.01 -14.85
C ILE A 152 -3.30 -12.20 -14.16
N ASP A 153 -3.73 -12.55 -12.94
CA ASP A 153 -3.17 -13.67 -12.19
C ASP A 153 -3.38 -15.02 -12.90
N ALA A 154 -4.44 -15.14 -13.71
CA ALA A 154 -4.71 -16.32 -14.52
C ALA A 154 -3.85 -16.42 -15.80
N VAL A 155 -3.34 -15.29 -16.32
CA VAL A 155 -2.55 -15.23 -17.56
C VAL A 155 -1.06 -15.23 -17.28
N LEU A 156 -0.61 -14.52 -16.24
CA LEU A 156 0.81 -14.32 -15.95
C LEU A 156 1.40 -15.52 -15.21
N THR A 157 2.53 -16.01 -15.71
CA THR A 157 3.33 -17.04 -15.07
C THR A 157 4.25 -16.46 -14.00
N HIS A 158 4.83 -17.33 -13.16
CA HIS A 158 5.87 -16.91 -12.22
C HIS A 158 7.11 -16.29 -12.91
N ALA A 159 7.40 -16.63 -14.16
CA ALA A 159 8.51 -16.02 -14.89
C ALA A 159 8.20 -14.57 -15.24
N ASP A 160 6.98 -14.32 -15.74
CA ASP A 160 6.47 -13.01 -16.09
C ASP A 160 6.45 -12.07 -14.87
N TRP A 161 5.98 -12.56 -13.73
CA TRP A 161 6.01 -11.80 -12.48
C TRP A 161 7.44 -11.45 -12.01
N ARG A 162 8.44 -12.29 -12.29
CA ARG A 162 9.83 -11.99 -11.97
C ARG A 162 10.39 -10.91 -12.89
N GLU A 163 10.04 -10.93 -14.18
CA GLU A 163 10.41 -9.91 -15.14
C GLU A 163 9.79 -8.55 -14.78
N LEU A 164 8.48 -8.51 -14.55
CA LEU A 164 7.76 -7.33 -14.08
C LEU A 164 8.35 -6.76 -12.78
N SER A 165 8.73 -7.62 -11.83
CA SER A 165 9.36 -7.17 -10.59
C SER A 165 10.76 -6.58 -10.80
N ALA A 166 11.46 -6.97 -11.86
CA ALA A 166 12.77 -6.39 -12.20
C ALA A 166 12.62 -5.05 -12.92
N ASP A 167 11.56 -4.91 -13.74
CA ASP A 167 11.25 -3.70 -14.50
C ASP A 167 10.48 -2.65 -13.71
N ASP A 168 9.94 -3.00 -12.55
CA ASP A 168 9.37 -2.04 -11.61
C ASP A 168 10.46 -1.08 -11.08
N GLN A 169 10.74 -0.03 -11.87
CA GLN A 169 11.64 1.07 -11.54
C GLN A 169 11.09 1.92 -10.39
N LEU A 170 9.84 1.69 -9.97
CA LEU A 170 9.31 2.18 -8.70
C LEU A 170 9.81 1.32 -7.53
N LYS A 171 10.94 0.61 -7.69
CA LYS A 171 11.62 -0.18 -6.66
C LYS A 171 10.68 -1.06 -5.84
N PRO A 172 10.54 -2.35 -6.17
CA PRO A 172 10.10 -3.29 -5.17
C PRO A 172 11.18 -3.44 -4.10
N VAL A 173 10.74 -3.29 -2.84
CA VAL A 173 11.24 -3.95 -1.62
C VAL A 173 12.31 -3.22 -0.79
N GLY A 174 11.94 -2.95 0.48
CA GLY A 174 12.83 -2.52 1.57
C GLY A 174 12.25 -1.52 2.57
N ASP A 175 11.09 -0.93 2.29
CA ASP A 175 10.47 0.09 3.16
C ASP A 175 8.95 -0.10 3.24
N PRO A 176 8.34 0.28 4.38
CA PRO A 176 7.03 -0.19 4.79
C PRO A 176 5.97 0.16 3.75
N VAL A 177 5.49 -0.86 3.03
CA VAL A 177 4.42 -0.86 2.00
C VAL A 177 4.62 0.07 0.78
N PHE A 178 5.12 1.29 0.94
CA PHE A 178 5.07 2.34 -0.09
C PHE A 178 6.43 2.98 -0.43
N GLY A 179 7.52 2.51 0.17
CA GLY A 179 8.83 3.17 0.07
C GLY A 179 8.92 4.50 0.84
N ARG A 180 10.13 4.93 1.23
CA ARG A 180 10.33 6.14 2.08
C ARG A 180 9.71 7.41 1.49
N ARG A 181 9.61 7.49 0.16
CA ARG A 181 9.14 8.67 -0.56
C ARG A 181 7.63 8.86 -0.38
N VAL A 182 6.84 7.82 -0.63
CA VAL A 182 5.38 7.89 -0.44
C VAL A 182 5.05 8.16 1.01
N GLN A 183 5.69 7.45 1.93
CA GLN A 183 5.46 7.69 3.35
C GLN A 183 5.79 9.12 3.76
N ARG A 184 6.81 9.73 3.16
CA ARG A 184 7.13 11.13 3.43
C ARG A 184 6.02 12.05 2.93
N GLU A 185 5.48 11.84 1.72
CA GLU A 185 4.38 12.65 1.18
C GLU A 185 3.10 12.48 2.01
N PHE A 186 2.74 11.25 2.39
CA PHE A 186 1.61 11.01 3.27
C PHE A 186 1.82 11.61 4.67
N ARG A 187 2.99 11.38 5.31
CA ARG A 187 3.31 12.03 6.60
C ARG A 187 3.34 13.55 6.48
N ASN A 188 3.72 14.10 5.34
CA ASN A 188 3.67 15.54 5.09
C ASN A 188 2.22 16.00 5.07
N MET A 189 1.34 15.36 4.29
CA MET A 189 -0.09 15.64 4.27
C MET A 189 -0.68 15.53 5.69
N ALA A 190 -0.51 14.39 6.35
CA ALA A 190 -1.00 14.17 7.71
C ALA A 190 -0.49 15.22 8.71
N ARG A 191 0.78 15.64 8.60
CA ARG A 191 1.32 16.74 9.43
C ARG A 191 0.68 18.08 9.12
N LYS A 192 0.42 18.41 7.85
CA LYS A 192 -0.28 19.64 7.45
C LYS A 192 -1.72 19.62 7.97
N LEU A 193 -2.44 18.52 7.75
CA LEU A 193 -3.80 18.30 8.25
C LEU A 193 -3.88 18.46 9.77
N ARG A 194 -2.98 17.83 10.53
CA ARG A 194 -2.92 17.95 11.99
C ARG A 194 -2.69 19.39 12.47
N ARG A 195 -1.89 20.17 11.74
CA ARG A 195 -1.66 21.60 12.04
C ARG A 195 -2.89 22.46 11.73
N SER A 196 -3.71 22.03 10.78
CA SER A 196 -4.97 22.68 10.40
C SER A 196 -6.07 22.38 11.40
N LEU A 197 -6.34 21.09 11.69
CA LEU A 197 -7.39 20.62 12.61
C LEU A 197 -7.25 21.17 14.03
N ARG A 198 -6.02 21.39 14.50
CA ARG A 198 -5.74 22.03 15.81
C ARG A 198 -6.33 23.46 15.92
N ARG A 199 -6.76 24.06 14.81
CA ARG A 199 -7.31 25.41 14.75
C ARG A 199 -8.83 25.47 14.57
N GLY A 200 -9.58 24.36 14.44
CA GLY A 200 -11.02 24.50 14.11
C GLY A 200 -12.01 23.33 14.18
N VAL A 201 -11.70 22.09 14.61
CA VAL A 201 -12.70 20.96 14.56
C VAL A 201 -12.79 20.15 15.86
N GLU A 202 -13.97 19.55 16.12
CA GLU A 202 -14.35 18.78 17.30
C GLU A 202 -13.52 17.50 17.55
N ARG A 203 -13.44 17.13 18.85
CA ARG A 203 -12.53 16.11 19.41
C ARG A 203 -12.73 14.70 18.87
N GLN A 204 -13.92 14.38 18.38
CA GLN A 204 -14.28 13.03 17.92
C GLN A 204 -13.63 12.69 16.58
N ALA A 205 -13.67 13.62 15.61
CA ALA A 205 -12.99 13.46 14.32
C ALA A 205 -11.47 13.28 14.51
N VAL A 206 -10.86 14.02 15.44
CA VAL A 206 -9.42 13.89 15.74
C VAL A 206 -9.07 12.53 16.37
N ALA A 207 -9.97 11.95 17.18
CA ALA A 207 -9.76 10.64 17.81
C ALA A 207 -9.95 9.46 16.85
N GLU A 208 -10.89 9.57 15.92
CA GLU A 208 -11.08 8.62 14.81
C GLU A 208 -9.86 8.64 13.88
N TRP A 209 -9.35 9.83 13.54
CA TRP A 209 -8.12 10.00 12.75
C TRP A 209 -6.86 9.41 13.39
N VAL A 210 -6.65 9.65 14.68
CA VAL A 210 -5.51 9.03 15.42
C VAL A 210 -5.63 7.50 15.39
N SER A 211 -6.85 6.98 15.36
CA SER A 211 -7.08 5.54 15.26
C SER A 211 -6.75 5.01 13.86
N ILE A 212 -7.09 5.74 12.79
CA ILE A 212 -6.75 5.39 11.41
C ILE A 212 -5.23 5.47 11.16
N GLU A 213 -4.56 6.54 11.58
CA GLU A 213 -3.10 6.69 11.48
C GLU A 213 -2.35 5.53 12.17
N SER A 214 -2.85 5.09 13.32
CA SER A 214 -2.26 3.96 14.06
C SER A 214 -2.51 2.61 13.40
N LEU A 215 -3.65 2.44 12.72
CA LEU A 215 -3.93 1.24 11.92
C LEU A 215 -2.97 1.16 10.72
N PHE A 216 -2.63 2.30 10.13
CA PHE A 216 -1.65 2.38 9.06
C PHE A 216 -0.22 2.13 9.52
N GLU A 217 0.23 2.79 10.58
CA GLU A 217 1.54 2.51 11.19
C GLU A 217 1.66 1.03 11.57
N ALA A 218 0.57 0.40 12.04
CA ALA A 218 0.55 -1.03 12.33
C ALA A 218 0.60 -1.92 11.08
N TYR A 219 -0.13 -1.55 10.03
CA TYR A 219 -0.10 -2.27 8.75
C TYR A 219 1.28 -2.20 8.09
N GLU A 220 1.93 -1.04 8.14
CA GLU A 220 3.29 -0.82 7.68
C GLU A 220 4.28 -1.76 8.37
N VAL A 221 4.23 -1.83 9.70
CA VAL A 221 5.09 -2.73 10.49
C VAL A 221 4.88 -4.20 10.11
N LEU A 222 3.64 -4.63 9.91
CA LEU A 222 3.33 -6.01 9.52
C LEU A 222 3.81 -6.33 8.10
N SER A 223 3.66 -5.41 7.17
CA SER A 223 4.14 -5.56 5.80
C SER A 223 5.66 -5.64 5.74
N MET A 224 6.38 -4.78 6.49
CA MET A 224 7.84 -4.86 6.61
C MET A 224 8.30 -6.20 7.15
N ALA A 225 7.60 -6.72 8.17
CA ALA A 225 7.92 -8.00 8.78
C ALA A 225 7.76 -9.14 7.76
N ASN A 226 6.65 -9.13 7.03
CA ASN A 226 6.36 -10.13 6.01
C ASN A 226 7.38 -10.08 4.85
N GLN A 227 7.71 -8.87 4.39
CA GLN A 227 8.68 -8.66 3.30
C GLN A 227 10.12 -9.01 3.71
N SER A 228 10.54 -8.61 4.91
CA SER A 228 11.84 -8.99 5.47
C SER A 228 11.93 -10.50 5.64
N GLY A 229 10.86 -11.14 6.11
CA GLY A 229 10.78 -12.60 6.21
C GLY A 229 10.93 -13.32 4.87
N ARG A 230 10.28 -12.82 3.81
CA ARG A 230 10.44 -13.36 2.45
C ARG A 230 11.85 -13.16 1.89
N THR A 231 12.47 -12.01 2.16
CA THR A 231 13.82 -11.69 1.70
C THR A 231 14.87 -12.57 2.39
N ILE A 232 14.80 -12.69 3.73
CA ILE A 232 15.64 -13.59 4.52
C ILE A 232 15.51 -15.04 4.01
N THR A 233 14.28 -15.48 3.75
CA THR A 233 14.04 -16.84 3.24
C THR A 233 14.63 -17.05 1.84
N ARG A 234 14.51 -16.05 0.96
CA ARG A 234 15.09 -16.09 -0.38
C ARG A 234 16.62 -16.12 -0.34
N ASP A 235 17.24 -15.22 0.41
CA ASP A 235 18.68 -15.12 0.54
C ASP A 235 19.27 -16.41 1.14
N GLN A 236 18.54 -17.03 2.07
CA GLN A 236 18.95 -18.31 2.62
C GLN A 236 18.94 -19.44 1.60
N PHE A 237 17.91 -19.49 0.75
CA PHE A 237 17.83 -20.51 -0.29
C PHE A 237 18.95 -20.34 -1.32
N VAL A 238 19.22 -19.11 -1.75
CA VAL A 238 20.32 -18.80 -2.68
C VAL A 238 21.68 -19.12 -2.07
N THR A 239 21.89 -18.78 -0.80
CA THR A 239 23.12 -19.08 -0.07
C THR A 239 23.32 -20.58 0.10
N GLY A 240 22.27 -21.31 0.48
CA GLY A 240 22.30 -22.77 0.59
C GLY A 240 22.65 -23.47 -0.72
N LEU A 241 22.05 -23.04 -1.84
CA LEU A 241 22.39 -23.58 -3.16
C LEU A 241 23.84 -23.28 -3.56
N ARG A 242 24.31 -22.06 -3.30
CA ARG A 242 25.69 -21.65 -3.59
C ARG A 242 26.69 -22.45 -2.75
N GLU A 243 26.50 -22.53 -1.44
CA GLU A 243 27.39 -23.26 -0.54
C GLU A 243 27.38 -24.77 -0.82
N ALA A 244 26.22 -25.36 -1.12
CA ALA A 244 26.12 -26.76 -1.54
C ALA A 244 26.91 -27.02 -2.83
N SER A 245 26.91 -26.09 -3.80
CA SER A 245 27.70 -26.23 -5.02
C SER A 245 29.20 -26.26 -4.75
N TYR A 246 29.70 -25.42 -3.83
CA TYR A 246 31.12 -25.43 -3.44
C TYR A 246 31.52 -26.71 -2.72
N ILE A 247 30.67 -27.18 -1.79
CA ILE A 247 30.92 -28.44 -1.04
C ILE A 247 30.99 -29.65 -1.99
N VAL A 248 30.11 -29.70 -2.99
CA VAL A 248 30.09 -30.79 -3.99
C VAL A 248 31.34 -30.76 -4.88
N LEU A 249 31.84 -29.57 -5.23
CA LEU A 249 33.04 -29.42 -6.05
C LEU A 249 34.32 -29.74 -5.28
N ASP A 250 34.38 -29.41 -3.99
CA ASP A 250 35.60 -29.52 -3.16
C ASP A 250 35.75 -30.90 -2.50
N GLU A 251 34.66 -31.45 -1.94
CA GLU A 251 34.67 -32.74 -1.23
C GLU A 251 33.54 -33.69 -1.69
N PRO A 252 33.55 -34.17 -2.94
CA PRO A 252 32.42 -34.90 -3.55
C PRO A 252 32.02 -36.18 -2.79
N LEU A 253 32.98 -36.89 -2.19
CA LEU A 253 32.72 -38.13 -1.43
C LEU A 253 32.07 -37.88 -0.06
N LYS A 254 32.31 -36.70 0.54
CA LYS A 254 31.73 -36.30 1.83
C LYS A 254 30.57 -35.31 1.69
N ALA A 255 30.33 -34.83 0.47
CA ALA A 255 29.33 -33.82 0.15
C ALA A 255 27.95 -34.10 0.74
N PRO A 256 27.41 -35.35 0.75
CA PRO A 256 26.11 -35.60 1.37
C PRO A 256 26.06 -35.22 2.86
N PHE A 257 27.11 -35.55 3.62
CA PHE A 257 27.19 -35.24 5.05
C PHE A 257 27.50 -33.76 5.30
N LEU A 258 28.39 -33.17 4.51
CA LEU A 258 28.76 -31.76 4.63
C LEU A 258 27.61 -30.83 4.24
N CYS A 259 26.87 -31.13 3.17
CA CYS A 259 25.66 -30.40 2.80
C CYS A 259 24.57 -30.54 3.86
N ALA A 260 24.38 -31.71 4.47
CA ALA A 260 23.41 -31.90 5.54
C ALA A 260 23.75 -31.05 6.79
N ALA A 261 25.02 -31.05 7.21
CA ALA A 261 25.50 -30.23 8.31
C ALA A 261 25.37 -28.72 8.01
N ASN A 262 25.72 -28.32 6.79
CA ASN A 262 25.60 -26.93 6.36
C ASN A 262 24.14 -26.46 6.29
N ASN A 263 23.25 -27.27 5.72
CA ASN A 263 21.82 -26.99 5.68
C ASN A 263 21.22 -26.85 7.08
N THR A 264 21.69 -27.64 8.05
CA THR A 264 21.26 -27.52 9.45
C THR A 264 21.73 -26.20 10.06
N ARG A 265 22.99 -25.82 9.88
CA ARG A 265 23.51 -24.51 10.34
C ARG A 265 22.71 -23.36 9.74
N LEU A 266 22.52 -23.37 8.42
CA LEU A 266 21.74 -22.38 7.70
C LEU A 266 20.28 -22.35 8.22
N THR A 267 19.67 -23.50 8.51
CA THR A 267 18.29 -23.52 9.04
C THR A 267 18.20 -22.80 10.39
N PHE A 268 19.19 -22.96 11.27
CA PHE A 268 19.23 -22.25 12.56
C PHE A 268 19.45 -20.75 12.40
N GLU A 269 20.35 -20.33 11.50
CA GLU A 269 20.58 -18.91 11.18
C GLU A 269 19.30 -18.25 10.65
N TRP A 270 18.62 -18.90 9.71
CA TRP A 270 17.33 -18.46 9.14
C TRP A 270 16.23 -18.33 10.20
N LEU A 271 16.08 -19.33 11.08
CA LEU A 271 15.12 -19.27 12.18
C LEU A 271 15.41 -18.11 13.13
N GLY A 272 16.69 -17.84 13.42
CA GLY A 272 17.11 -16.74 14.28
C GLY A 272 16.77 -15.38 13.67
N GLU A 273 17.07 -15.17 12.39
CA GLU A 273 16.78 -13.93 11.68
C GLU A 273 15.28 -13.68 11.52
N LEU A 274 14.51 -14.71 11.15
CA LEU A 274 13.05 -14.63 11.10
C LEU A 274 12.46 -14.27 12.47
N GLN A 275 12.89 -14.95 13.52
CA GLN A 275 12.43 -14.67 14.87
C GLN A 275 12.75 -13.23 15.29
N GLY A 276 13.91 -12.70 14.90
CA GLY A 276 14.29 -11.30 15.11
C GLY A 276 13.30 -10.33 14.46
N VAL A 277 13.06 -10.50 13.16
CA VAL A 277 12.13 -9.64 12.39
C VAL A 277 10.72 -9.63 12.99
N TYR A 278 10.16 -10.80 13.30
CA TYR A 278 8.81 -10.86 13.87
C TYR A 278 8.76 -10.31 15.30
N ARG A 279 9.82 -10.46 16.09
CA ARG A 279 9.92 -9.87 17.43
C ARG A 279 9.96 -8.35 17.37
N ASP A 280 10.74 -7.79 16.44
CA ASP A 280 10.84 -6.35 16.24
C ASP A 280 9.52 -5.77 15.74
N ALA A 281 8.84 -6.48 14.83
CA ALA A 281 7.49 -6.11 14.39
C ALA A 281 6.48 -6.07 15.54
N VAL A 282 6.50 -7.07 16.43
CA VAL A 282 5.65 -7.07 17.63
C VAL A 282 5.99 -5.89 18.56
N SER A 283 7.27 -5.59 18.76
CA SER A 283 7.72 -4.45 19.56
C SER A 283 7.22 -3.11 18.98
N ASP A 284 7.32 -2.96 17.66
CA ASP A 284 6.89 -1.78 16.94
C ASP A 284 5.36 -1.63 16.95
N LEU A 285 4.60 -2.72 16.81
CA LEU A 285 3.14 -2.70 17.00
C LEU A 285 2.74 -2.27 18.41
N LEU A 286 3.47 -2.72 19.42
CA LEU A 286 3.27 -2.29 20.81
C LEU A 286 3.65 -0.82 21.01
N ARG A 287 4.65 -0.30 20.29
CA ARG A 287 4.98 1.14 20.27
C ARG A 287 3.85 1.94 19.62
N VAL A 288 3.39 1.56 18.43
CA VAL A 288 2.28 2.21 17.71
C VAL A 288 1.03 2.28 18.61
N ASN A 289 0.68 1.18 19.28
CA ASN A 289 -0.46 1.15 20.20
C ASN A 289 -0.26 2.05 21.44
N ARG A 290 0.96 2.14 21.99
CA ARG A 290 1.29 3.06 23.09
C ARG A 290 1.18 4.51 22.64
N GLU A 291 1.75 4.85 21.51
CA GLU A 291 1.68 6.19 20.93
C GLU A 291 0.24 6.59 20.61
N ARG A 292 -0.56 5.69 20.04
CA ARG A 292 -2.01 5.89 19.87
C ARG A 292 -2.68 6.28 21.18
N LYS A 293 -2.45 5.49 22.24
CA LYS A 293 -3.04 5.73 23.57
C LYS A 293 -2.58 7.06 24.16
N ASP A 294 -1.32 7.43 23.97
CA ASP A 294 -0.77 8.69 24.48
C ASP A 294 -1.25 9.90 23.67
N ARG A 295 -1.35 9.78 22.34
CA ARG A 295 -1.99 10.77 21.46
C ARG A 295 -3.44 11.01 21.89
N LEU A 296 -4.21 9.94 22.14
CA LEU A 296 -5.59 10.03 22.67
C LEU A 296 -5.66 10.63 24.09
N ARG A 297 -4.70 10.33 24.97
CA ARG A 297 -4.63 10.89 26.34
C ARG A 297 -4.30 12.37 26.36
N LEU A 298 -3.37 12.82 25.51
CA LEU A 298 -3.02 14.24 25.37
C LEU A 298 -4.22 15.06 24.85
N LEU A 299 -4.98 14.50 23.91
CA LEU A 299 -6.24 15.08 23.44
C LEU A 299 -7.29 15.19 24.56
N ARG A 300 -7.36 14.18 25.46
CA ARG A 300 -8.24 14.22 26.64
C ARG A 300 -7.79 15.26 27.70
N ARG A 301 -6.48 15.46 27.88
CA ARG A 301 -5.92 16.41 28.86
C ARG A 301 -6.00 17.87 28.43
N ALA A 302 -5.77 18.16 27.15
CA ALA A 302 -5.84 19.52 26.60
C ALA A 302 -7.26 20.13 26.63
N GLY A 303 -8.27 19.35 27.01
CA GLY A 303 -9.68 19.76 27.04
C GLY A 303 -10.32 19.85 28.42
N ARG A 304 -9.56 19.81 29.52
CA ARG A 304 -10.08 20.11 30.88
C ARG A 304 -10.01 21.64 31.09
N PRO A 305 -11.13 22.31 31.45
CA PRO A 305 -11.04 23.70 31.90
C PRO A 305 -10.20 23.73 33.19
N GLY A 306 -9.22 24.64 33.21
CA GLY A 306 -8.52 25.04 34.44
C GLY A 306 -9.36 26.03 35.23
#